data_AF-A0A437UBW4-F1
#
_entry.id   AF-A0A437UBW4-F1
#
_cell.length_a   1.000
_cell.length_b   1.000
_cell.length_c   1.000
_cell.angle_alpha   90.00
_cell.angle_beta   90.00
_cell.angle_gamma   90.00
#
_symmetry.space_group_name_H-M   'P 1'
#
loop_
_entity.id
_entity.type
_entity.pdbx_description
1 polymer ?
#
loop_
_entity_poly.entity_id
_entity_poly.type
_entity_poly.pdbx_seq_one_letter_code
_entity_poly.pdbx_strand_id
1 'polypeptide(L)'
;MTNFEYEDITISKNELQINFSGLGPSGNYDFIFQFENGELFLKSMESFHAGAGGQTVGYYEVLTGKIEMTQVNTMKEDMPSETEVKEFEPLKLAFDKVNPFELFDQQLSNFESKN
;
A
#
# COMPACT_ATOMS: atom_id res chain seq x y z
N MET A 1 -15.98 4.93 9.32
CA MET A 1 -15.39 5.95 8.43
C MET A 1 -14.00 6.22 8.97
N THR A 2 -12.98 5.85 8.21
CA THR A 2 -11.60 6.25 8.48
C THR A 2 -11.51 7.73 8.12
N ASN A 3 -11.12 8.57 9.08
CA ASN A 3 -10.90 9.99 8.81
C ASN A 3 -9.40 10.17 8.54
N PHE A 4 -9.08 10.65 7.35
CA PHE A 4 -7.75 11.14 7.01
C PHE A 4 -7.64 12.61 7.40
N GLU A 5 -6.45 13.02 7.81
CA GLU A 5 -6.17 14.41 8.19
C GLU A 5 -5.68 15.21 6.99
N TYR A 6 -4.94 14.55 6.09
CA TYR A 6 -4.43 15.14 4.87
C TYR A 6 -4.65 14.20 3.70
N GLU A 7 -5.04 14.79 2.57
CA GLU A 7 -5.22 14.11 1.30
C GLU A 7 -4.49 14.96 0.26
N ASP A 8 -3.56 14.36 -0.48
CA ASP A 8 -2.77 15.05 -1.51
C ASP A 8 -2.83 14.28 -2.83
N ILE A 9 -2.84 15.04 -3.92
CA ILE A 9 -2.76 14.48 -5.27
C ILE A 9 -1.61 15.17 -6.00
N THR A 10 -0.63 14.38 -6.39
CA THR A 10 0.53 14.86 -7.13
C THR A 10 0.59 14.18 -8.50
N ILE A 11 0.78 14.97 -9.57
CA ILE A 11 1.05 14.45 -10.91
C ILE A 11 2.47 14.83 -11.28
N SER A 12 3.32 13.82 -11.48
CA SER A 12 4.71 14.04 -11.87
C SER A 12 5.25 12.81 -12.60
N LYS A 13 6.23 12.99 -13.50
CA LYS A 13 6.93 11.87 -14.16
C LYS A 13 6.01 10.83 -14.84
N ASN A 14 4.90 11.26 -15.44
CA ASN A 14 3.85 10.39 -16.02
C ASN A 14 3.15 9.50 -14.99
N GLU A 15 3.15 9.89 -13.72
CA GLU A 15 2.46 9.19 -12.64
C GLU A 15 1.44 10.12 -11.98
N LEU A 16 0.32 9.54 -11.56
CA LEU A 16 -0.63 10.11 -10.63
C LEU A 16 -0.40 9.44 -9.28
N GLN A 17 -0.01 10.21 -8.28
CA GLN A 17 0.14 9.78 -6.91
C GLN A 17 -1.01 10.34 -6.07
N ILE A 18 -1.67 9.48 -5.30
CA ILE A 18 -2.72 9.86 -4.37
C ILE A 18 -2.28 9.41 -2.98
N ASN A 19 -2.09 10.38 -2.09
CA ASN A 19 -1.66 10.14 -0.73
C ASN A 19 -2.80 10.45 0.24
N PHE A 20 -3.06 9.51 1.15
CA PHE A 20 -3.95 9.69 2.28
C PHE A 20 -3.11 9.57 3.55
N SER A 21 -3.11 10.60 4.38
CA SER A 21 -2.34 10.62 5.63
C SER A 21 -3.28 10.77 6.82
N GLY A 22 -3.16 9.86 7.78
CA GLY A 22 -3.96 9.83 9.00
C GLY A 22 -3.13 9.39 10.21
N LEU A 23 -3.56 9.80 11.40
CA LEU A 23 -2.89 9.43 12.64
C LEU A 23 -3.43 8.13 13.22
N GLY A 24 -2.54 7.37 13.88
CA GLY A 24 -2.87 6.15 14.60
C GLY A 24 -3.40 5.04 13.69
N PRO A 25 -4.57 4.44 14.00
CA PRO A 25 -5.07 3.28 13.26
C PRO A 25 -5.46 3.60 11.81
N SER A 26 -5.75 4.86 11.49
CA SER A 26 -6.03 5.28 10.10
C SER A 26 -4.83 5.05 9.19
N GLY A 27 -3.61 5.20 9.72
CA GLY A 27 -2.37 5.06 8.95
C GLY A 27 -2.26 6.01 7.77
N ASN A 28 -1.26 5.74 6.93
CA ASN A 28 -1.06 6.40 5.66
C ASN A 28 -1.22 5.39 4.52
N TYR A 29 -1.73 5.85 3.39
CA TYR A 29 -1.82 5.11 2.15
C TYR A 29 -1.25 5.93 1.01
N ASP A 30 -0.49 5.29 0.14
CA ASP A 30 0.03 5.88 -1.08
C ASP A 30 -0.34 5.00 -2.27
N PHE A 31 -1.02 5.58 -3.24
CA PHE A 31 -1.41 4.90 -4.48
C PHE A 31 -0.76 5.58 -5.67
N ILE A 32 0.00 4.81 -6.44
CA ILE A 32 0.68 5.31 -7.63
C ILE A 32 0.05 4.66 -8.86
N PHE A 33 -0.42 5.50 -9.77
CA PHE A 33 -0.89 5.11 -11.09
C PHE A 33 0.10 5.58 -12.14
N GLN A 34 0.51 4.69 -13.05
CA GLN A 34 1.36 4.99 -14.19
C GLN A 34 0.50 5.33 -15.41
N PHE A 35 0.81 6.43 -16.08
CA PHE A 35 0.20 6.81 -17.35
C PHE A 35 0.93 6.11 -18.51
N GLU A 36 0.20 5.29 -19.26
CA GLU A 36 0.69 4.55 -20.42
C GLU A 36 -0.41 4.46 -21.49
N ASN A 37 -0.06 4.73 -22.75
CA ASN A 37 -0.97 4.58 -23.90
C ASN A 37 -2.31 5.34 -23.79
N GLY A 38 -2.33 6.47 -23.09
CA GLY A 38 -3.54 7.28 -22.93
C GLY A 38 -4.39 6.92 -21.71
N GLU A 39 -3.98 5.93 -20.92
CA GLU A 39 -4.71 5.44 -19.75
C GLU A 39 -3.82 5.42 -18.50
N LEU A 40 -4.44 5.45 -17.32
CA LEU A 40 -3.77 5.31 -16.03
C LEU A 40 -3.97 3.89 -15.51
N PHE A 41 -2.87 3.23 -15.15
CA PHE A 41 -2.89 1.89 -14.56
C PHE A 41 -2.31 1.92 -13.15
N LEU A 42 -2.94 1.23 -12.21
CA LEU A 42 -2.43 1.10 -10.86
C LEU A 42 -1.09 0.36 -10.90
N LYS A 43 -0.03 1.03 -10.45
CA LYS A 43 1.36 0.55 -10.48
C LYS A 43 1.74 -0.06 -9.15
N SER A 44 1.52 0.69 -8.07
CA SER A 44 1.87 0.26 -6.72
C SER A 44 0.96 0.87 -5.67
N MET A 45 0.91 0.21 -4.52
CA MET A 45 0.24 0.68 -3.31
C MET A 45 1.15 0.48 -2.11
N GLU A 46 1.20 1.46 -1.23
CA GLU A 46 1.91 1.37 0.05
C GLU A 46 0.96 1.76 1.18
N SER A 47 1.06 1.07 2.31
CA SER A 47 0.41 1.46 3.54
C SER A 47 1.41 1.49 4.68
N PHE A 48 1.21 2.43 5.59
CA PHE A 48 1.99 2.55 6.81
C PHE A 48 1.05 2.72 7.99
N HIS A 49 1.11 1.80 8.95
CA HIS A 49 0.34 1.86 10.17
C HIS A 49 1.29 1.83 11.36
N ALA A 50 1.15 2.79 12.28
CA ALA A 50 1.91 2.83 13.52
C ALA A 50 0.96 2.77 14.72
N GLY A 51 1.20 1.80 15.59
CA GLY A 51 0.42 1.58 16.80
C GLY A 51 1.29 1.52 18.04
N ALA A 52 0.66 1.31 19.20
CA ALA A 52 1.37 1.10 20.45
C ALA A 52 2.13 -0.23 20.39
N GLY A 53 3.43 -0.13 20.12
CA GLY A 53 4.37 -1.26 20.18
C GLY A 53 4.77 -1.86 18.84
N GLY A 54 4.31 -1.30 17.72
CA GLY A 54 4.81 -1.72 16.41
C GLY A 54 4.42 -0.81 15.26
N GLN A 55 5.12 -1.00 14.15
CA GLN A 55 4.80 -0.39 12.86
C GLN A 55 4.66 -1.50 11.83
N THR A 56 3.70 -1.35 10.91
CA THR A 56 3.51 -2.25 9.78
C THR A 56 3.57 -1.45 8.50
N VAL A 57 4.39 -1.92 7.56
CA VAL A 57 4.47 -1.39 6.19
C VAL A 57 4.00 -2.48 5.25
N GLY A 58 2.96 -2.20 4.48
CA GLY A 58 2.53 -3.05 3.37
C GLY A 58 2.92 -2.40 2.06
N TYR A 59 3.52 -3.15 1.14
CA TYR A 59 3.81 -2.70 -0.21
C TYR A 59 3.30 -3.73 -1.21
N TYR A 60 2.61 -3.28 -2.25
CA TYR A 60 2.15 -4.12 -3.35
C TYR A 60 2.56 -3.50 -4.69
N GLU A 61 3.44 -4.18 -5.42
CA GLU A 61 3.75 -3.90 -6.82
C GLU A 61 2.80 -4.67 -7.73
N VAL A 62 1.80 -3.95 -8.27
CA VAL A 62 0.63 -4.56 -8.91
C VAL A 62 0.99 -5.28 -10.22
N LEU A 63 1.90 -4.69 -11.00
CA LEU A 63 2.32 -5.21 -12.31
C LEU A 63 3.20 -6.45 -12.22
N THR A 64 3.82 -6.71 -11.07
CA THR A 64 4.64 -7.91 -10.84
C THR A 64 3.94 -8.92 -9.94
N GLY A 65 2.87 -8.52 -9.25
CA GLY A 65 2.18 -9.37 -8.28
C GLY A 65 2.90 -9.46 -6.93
N LYS A 66 3.99 -8.71 -6.72
CA LYS A 66 4.84 -8.82 -5.54
C LYS A 66 4.27 -8.03 -4.37
N ILE A 67 4.06 -8.70 -3.25
CA ILE A 67 3.65 -8.07 -2.00
C ILE A 67 4.77 -8.25 -0.97
N GLU A 68 5.13 -7.16 -0.30
CA GLU A 68 6.03 -7.14 0.84
C GLU A 68 5.28 -6.65 2.07
N MET A 69 5.49 -7.30 3.21
CA MET A 69 4.99 -6.83 4.48
C MET A 69 6.13 -6.78 5.50
N THR A 70 6.41 -5.61 6.03
CA THR A 70 7.42 -5.38 7.06
C THR A 70 6.76 -5.04 8.38
N GLN A 71 7.11 -5.76 9.44
CA GLN A 71 6.69 -5.48 10.80
C GLN A 71 7.90 -5.05 11.63
N VAL A 72 7.80 -3.93 12.33
CA VAL A 72 8.84 -3.38 13.20
C VAL A 72 8.34 -3.41 14.64
N ASN A 73 9.09 -4.02 15.55
CA ASN A 73 8.76 -4.04 16.98
C ASN A 73 9.36 -2.82 17.69
N THR A 74 8.56 -1.78 17.87
CA THR A 74 9.03 -0.51 18.48
C THR A 74 9.11 -0.56 20.01
N MET A 75 8.78 -1.70 20.65
CA MET A 75 8.94 -1.87 22.10
C MET A 75 10.35 -2.31 22.50
N LYS A 76 11.16 -2.76 21.54
CA LYS A 76 12.57 -3.09 21.76
C LYS A 76 13.45 -1.92 21.32
N GLU A 77 14.54 -1.70 22.06
CA GLU A 77 15.45 -0.57 21.83
C GLU A 77 16.08 -0.60 20.43
N ASP A 78 16.40 -1.78 19.92
CA ASP A 78 16.97 -2.01 18.60
C ASP A 78 15.94 -2.02 17.46
N MET A 79 14.63 -1.92 17.80
CA MET A 79 13.51 -1.91 16.87
C MET A 79 13.63 -2.96 15.76
N PRO A 80 13.71 -4.26 16.10
CA PRO A 80 13.93 -5.29 15.10
C PRO A 80 12.75 -5.36 14.14
N SER A 81 13.05 -5.66 12.88
CA SER A 81 12.08 -5.77 11.81
C SER A 81 12.11 -7.14 11.13
N GLU A 82 10.94 -7.64 10.77
CA GLU A 82 10.78 -8.84 9.96
C GLU A 82 10.05 -8.47 8.66
N THR A 83 10.56 -8.94 7.53
CA THR A 83 9.93 -8.72 6.21
C THR A 83 9.58 -10.07 5.62
N GLU A 84 8.32 -10.21 5.22
CA GLU A 84 7.85 -11.34 4.43
C GLU A 84 7.51 -10.86 3.02
N VAL A 85 7.81 -11.70 2.02
CA VAL A 85 7.55 -11.42 0.61
C VAL A 85 6.80 -12.59 0.01
N LYS A 86 5.69 -12.31 -0.69
CA LYS A 86 4.92 -13.31 -1.45
C LYS A 86 4.64 -12.76 -2.84
N GLU A 87 4.63 -13.67 -3.82
CA GLU A 87 4.24 -13.37 -5.19
C GLU A 87 2.82 -13.87 -5.45
N PHE A 88 2.04 -13.03 -6.13
CA PHE A 88 0.69 -13.30 -6.59
C PHE A 88 0.62 -13.12 -8.10
N GLU A 89 -0.54 -13.42 -8.69
CA GLU A 89 -0.76 -13.15 -10.11
C GLU A 89 -0.64 -11.64 -10.38
N PRO A 90 0.17 -11.24 -11.39
CA PRO A 90 0.23 -9.86 -11.85
C PRO A 90 -1.14 -9.35 -12.30
N LEU A 91 -1.45 -8.10 -11.97
CA LEU A 91 -2.68 -7.45 -12.41
C LEU A 91 -2.35 -6.21 -13.25
N LYS A 92 -3.23 -5.91 -14.21
CA LYS A 92 -3.21 -4.65 -14.94
C LYS A 92 -4.57 -3.97 -14.80
N LEU A 93 -4.65 -3.00 -13.90
CA LEU A 93 -5.92 -2.42 -13.45
C LEU A 93 -5.99 -0.95 -13.85
N ALA A 94 -6.96 -0.62 -14.69
CA ALA A 94 -7.22 0.76 -15.09
C ALA A 94 -7.80 1.57 -13.92
N PHE A 95 -7.45 2.85 -13.84
CA PHE A 95 -7.86 3.78 -12.77
C PHE A 95 -9.38 3.79 -12.54
N ASP A 96 -10.19 3.74 -13.60
CA ASP A 96 -11.65 3.80 -13.51
C ASP A 96 -12.31 2.45 -13.19
N LYS A 97 -11.52 1.38 -13.03
CA LYS A 97 -12.00 0.01 -12.75
C LYS A 97 -11.62 -0.51 -11.37
N VAL A 98 -10.89 0.26 -10.56
CA VAL A 98 -10.33 -0.20 -9.30
C VAL A 98 -10.65 0.76 -8.15
N ASN A 99 -11.11 0.21 -7.03
CA ASN A 99 -11.01 0.87 -5.74
C ASN A 99 -9.71 0.41 -5.09
N PRO A 100 -8.67 1.26 -4.99
CA PRO A 100 -7.36 0.84 -4.51
C PRO A 100 -7.38 0.40 -3.04
N PHE A 101 -8.24 0.98 -2.19
CA PHE A 101 -8.37 0.55 -0.80
C PHE A 101 -8.89 -0.89 -0.69
N GLU A 102 -10.02 -1.18 -1.36
CA GLU A 102 -10.62 -2.52 -1.32
C GLU A 102 -9.69 -3.59 -1.90
N LEU A 103 -9.01 -3.28 -3.00
CA LEU A 103 -8.02 -4.19 -3.57
C LEU A 103 -6.89 -4.47 -2.59
N PHE A 104 -6.35 -3.42 -1.96
CA PHE A 104 -5.18 -3.58 -1.11
C PHE A 104 -5.51 -4.39 0.14
N ASP A 105 -6.61 -4.08 0.82
CA ASP A 105 -7.11 -4.84 1.98
C ASP A 105 -7.32 -6.33 1.63
N GLN A 106 -7.89 -6.61 0.45
CA GLN A 106 -8.08 -7.97 -0.03
C GLN A 106 -6.74 -8.69 -0.24
N GLN A 107 -5.76 -8.03 -0.85
CA GLN A 107 -4.46 -8.65 -1.15
C GLN A 107 -3.63 -8.88 0.12
N LEU A 108 -3.66 -7.97 1.09
CA LEU A 108 -3.02 -8.17 2.39
C LEU A 108 -3.70 -9.30 3.19
N SER A 109 -5.03 -9.40 3.15
CA SER A 109 -5.74 -10.54 3.76
C SER A 109 -5.35 -11.88 3.11
N ASN A 110 -5.18 -11.90 1.78
CA ASN A 110 -4.69 -13.07 1.05
C ASN A 110 -3.24 -13.42 1.41
N PHE A 111 -2.40 -12.40 1.65
CA PHE A 111 -1.03 -12.56 2.11
C PHE A 111 -0.96 -13.29 3.45
N GLU A 112 -1.76 -12.86 4.43
CA GLU A 112 -1.77 -13.45 5.78
C GLU A 112 -2.38 -14.86 5.82
N SER A 113 -3.36 -15.15 4.95
CA SER A 113 -4.08 -16.44 4.94
C SER A 113 -3.34 -17.58 4.23
N LYS A 114 -2.41 -17.30 3.31
CA LYS A 114 -1.61 -18.32 2.62
C LYS A 114 -0.38 -18.76 3.44
N ASN A 115 -0.58 -19.14 4.70
CA ASN A 115 0.45 -19.73 5.57
C ASN A 115 0.36 -21.26 5.57
#